data_AF-A0A7H0MKN3-F1
#
_entry.id   AF-A0A7H0MKN3-F1
#
_cell.length_a   1.000
_cell.length_b   1.000
_cell.length_c   1.000
_cell.angle_alpha   90.00
_cell.angle_beta   90.00
_cell.angle_gamma   90.00
#
_symmetry.space_group_name_H-M   'P 1'
#
loop_
_entity.id
_entity.type
_entity.pdbx_description
1 polymer ?
#
loop_
_entity_poly.entity_id
_entity_poly.type
_entity_poly.pdbx_seq_one_letter_code
_entity_poly.pdbx_strand_id
1 'polypeptide(L)'
;MKKSTLAIALGLILSAGAAQAADPSMSSIEARLAALEQRLQAAEQRANAAESRAQAAEKQAQQLAAAQQKTDTTTTQVEQRTAKLEQKASDEGGFEFHGYARSGLLMSDSASKTQGGPTVTPAGETGGHVGRLGNEPDTYVEMNLEHKQTLANGATTRFKVMLADGQRTYNDWTASSSDLNLRQAFTEIGHLPSFTGAFKDSTVWAGKRFDRDNFDIHWIDSDVVFLAGTGAGVYDMKWSDEARSNLSLYGRTFGDIENSENSAQNYILSLNNYYGPLQLMVSGMRAKDNDDRLDLEGNKVKSDAADNGVHALLGLHNDSFYGLREGSAKTALLYGHGLGAEVKAIGSDGALLSQADTWRLASYGITPLGGGWHIAPAVLAQSSKDRYVKGDSYQWATANVRLIQGLTENFEMQYEGTYQYMDLRPEGYNSRNNVSGSFYKLTVAPTLKASDVGEFLKRPEIRLFATWMDWDHRLDNYAGDDAFGSAGFKAGGEWNFGVQMETWF
;
A
#
# COMPACT_ATOMS: atom_id res chain seq x y z
N MET A 1 -36.02 2.34 -32.53
CA MET A 1 -36.50 3.63 -31.98
C MET A 1 -35.64 4.77 -32.54
N LYS A 2 -36.30 5.68 -33.28
CA LYS A 2 -35.90 7.03 -33.76
C LYS A 2 -34.46 7.26 -34.27
N LYS A 3 -34.34 7.58 -35.57
CA LYS A 3 -33.78 8.86 -36.08
C LYS A 3 -34.22 9.06 -37.54
N SER A 4 -34.71 10.27 -37.79
CA SER A 4 -35.51 10.72 -38.92
C SER A 4 -34.67 11.15 -40.12
N THR A 5 -34.91 10.56 -41.27
CA THR A 5 -34.43 11.01 -42.59
C THR A 5 -35.50 11.92 -43.18
N LEU A 6 -35.14 13.20 -43.36
CA LEU A 6 -35.98 14.24 -43.94
C LEU A 6 -35.90 14.15 -45.47
N ALA A 7 -36.98 13.71 -46.13
CA ALA A 7 -37.10 13.78 -47.58
C ALA A 7 -38.58 13.91 -47.98
N ILE A 8 -38.83 14.86 -48.89
CA ILE A 8 -39.99 15.00 -49.79
C ILE A 8 -41.24 15.70 -49.23
N ALA A 9 -41.46 16.92 -49.71
CA ALA A 9 -42.77 17.48 -50.08
C ALA A 9 -42.52 18.48 -51.24
N LEU A 10 -42.58 18.06 -52.50
CA LEU A 10 -43.74 18.10 -53.39
C LEU A 10 -44.46 19.47 -53.43
N GLY A 11 -44.06 20.27 -54.44
CA GLY A 11 -44.95 20.76 -55.49
C GLY A 11 -46.05 21.76 -55.10
N LEU A 12 -45.96 22.98 -55.63
CA LEU A 12 -47.12 23.79 -56.02
C LEU A 12 -46.72 24.79 -57.13
N ILE A 13 -47.35 24.59 -58.29
CA ILE A 13 -47.88 25.59 -59.23
C ILE A 13 -46.91 26.23 -60.24
N LEU A 14 -46.73 25.50 -61.33
CA LEU A 14 -46.83 26.03 -62.70
C LEU A 14 -48.26 25.78 -63.19
N SER A 15 -49.08 26.82 -63.37
CA SER A 15 -50.25 26.81 -64.25
C SER A 15 -50.79 28.21 -64.50
N ALA A 16 -50.98 28.55 -65.78
CA ALA A 16 -51.99 29.44 -66.35
C ALA A 16 -52.08 30.86 -65.75
N GLY A 17 -51.73 31.93 -66.47
CA GLY A 17 -52.39 32.28 -67.72
C GLY A 17 -53.36 33.44 -67.46
N ALA A 18 -52.82 34.63 -67.16
CA ALA A 18 -53.57 35.87 -67.24
C ALA A 18 -53.29 36.51 -68.61
N ALA A 19 -54.08 36.13 -69.61
CA ALA A 19 -54.15 36.87 -70.86
C ALA A 19 -54.92 38.18 -70.59
N GLN A 20 -54.18 39.24 -70.26
CA GLN A 20 -54.68 40.60 -70.49
C GLN A 20 -54.27 41.00 -71.90
N ALA A 21 -55.27 41.16 -72.76
CA ALA A 21 -55.15 41.78 -74.07
C ALA A 21 -54.64 43.22 -73.89
N ALA A 22 -53.47 43.50 -74.43
CA ALA A 22 -52.93 44.85 -74.58
C ALA A 22 -52.15 44.93 -75.90
N ASP A 23 -52.36 46.02 -76.61
CA ASP A 23 -51.95 46.34 -77.98
C ASP A 23 -50.54 45.88 -78.41
N PRO A 24 -50.35 45.44 -79.67
CA PRO A 24 -49.05 45.13 -80.23
C PRO A 24 -48.36 46.42 -80.70
N SER A 25 -47.80 47.20 -79.78
CA SER A 25 -46.79 48.20 -80.13
C SER A 25 -45.40 47.58 -80.02
N MET A 26 -44.56 47.84 -81.03
CA MET A 26 -43.18 47.33 -81.19
C MET A 26 -42.30 47.58 -79.95
N SER A 27 -42.60 48.62 -79.16
CA SER A 27 -41.92 48.97 -77.91
C SER A 27 -42.11 47.97 -76.75
N SER A 28 -43.21 47.21 -76.72
CA SER A 28 -43.51 46.28 -75.61
C SER A 28 -42.74 44.94 -75.71
N ILE A 29 -42.36 44.56 -76.93
CA ILE A 29 -41.58 43.35 -77.22
C ILE A 29 -40.10 43.59 -76.90
N GLU A 30 -39.57 44.75 -77.27
CA GLU A 30 -38.18 45.15 -76.99
C GLU A 30 -37.90 45.21 -75.49
N ALA A 31 -38.84 45.76 -74.69
CA ALA A 31 -38.71 45.80 -73.24
C ALA A 31 -38.69 44.41 -72.58
N ARG A 32 -39.45 43.44 -73.11
CA ARG A 32 -39.45 42.05 -72.62
C ARG A 32 -38.18 41.31 -73.02
N LEU A 33 -37.64 41.58 -74.21
CA LEU A 33 -36.40 40.98 -74.69
C LEU A 33 -35.20 41.47 -73.85
N ALA A 34 -35.12 42.79 -73.59
CA ALA A 34 -34.08 43.36 -72.72
C ALA A 34 -34.15 42.80 -71.28
N ALA A 35 -35.35 42.62 -70.74
CA ALA A 35 -35.54 42.01 -69.41
C ALA A 35 -35.16 40.51 -69.39
N LEU A 36 -35.33 39.79 -70.51
CA LEU A 36 -34.89 38.39 -70.66
C LEU A 36 -33.37 38.29 -70.78
N GLU A 37 -32.73 39.14 -71.56
CA GLU A 37 -31.27 39.20 -71.69
C GLU A 37 -30.59 39.52 -70.36
N GLN A 38 -31.14 40.48 -69.60
CA GLN A 38 -30.60 40.82 -68.28
C GLN A 38 -30.74 39.66 -67.28
N ARG A 39 -31.84 38.90 -67.35
CA ARG A 39 -32.04 37.70 -66.52
C ARG A 39 -31.11 36.56 -66.91
N LEU A 40 -30.83 36.40 -68.20
CA LEU A 40 -29.90 35.39 -68.71
C LEU A 40 -28.48 35.70 -68.24
N GLN A 41 -28.02 36.95 -68.38
CA GLN A 41 -26.70 37.36 -67.86
C GLN A 41 -26.58 37.16 -66.34
N ALA A 42 -27.62 37.50 -65.58
CA ALA A 42 -27.63 37.27 -64.13
C ALA A 42 -27.68 35.77 -63.76
N ALA A 43 -28.22 34.91 -64.63
CA ALA A 43 -28.23 33.46 -64.44
C ALA A 43 -26.85 32.86 -64.78
N GLU A 44 -26.22 33.30 -65.87
CA GLU A 44 -24.87 32.89 -66.28
C GLU A 44 -23.81 33.28 -65.23
N GLN A 45 -23.88 34.50 -64.70
CA GLN A 45 -22.98 34.91 -63.62
C GLN A 45 -23.15 34.05 -62.35
N ARG A 46 -24.38 33.67 -62.01
CA ARG A 46 -24.65 32.78 -60.88
C ARG A 46 -24.17 31.36 -61.12
N ALA A 47 -24.30 30.85 -62.34
CA ALA A 47 -23.78 29.54 -62.72
C ALA A 47 -22.25 29.50 -62.63
N ASN A 48 -21.56 30.50 -63.19
CA ASN A 48 -20.09 30.59 -63.12
C ASN A 48 -19.58 30.71 -61.67
N ALA A 49 -20.28 31.49 -60.83
CA ALA A 49 -19.94 31.62 -59.42
C ALA A 49 -20.24 30.35 -58.58
N ALA A 50 -21.19 29.52 -59.02
CA ALA A 50 -21.48 28.23 -58.39
C ALA A 50 -20.44 27.18 -58.81
N GLU A 51 -20.05 27.16 -60.08
CA GLU A 51 -19.04 26.24 -60.61
C GLU A 51 -17.67 26.49 -60.00
N SER A 52 -17.26 27.76 -59.85
CA SER A 52 -16.02 28.11 -59.16
C SER A 52 -16.02 27.67 -57.69
N ARG A 53 -17.16 27.79 -56.99
CA ARG A 53 -17.31 27.32 -55.61
C ARG A 53 -17.29 25.80 -55.50
N ALA A 54 -17.89 25.09 -56.45
CA ALA A 54 -17.87 23.64 -56.51
C ALA A 54 -16.44 23.11 -56.71
N GLN A 55 -15.68 23.69 -57.65
CA GLN A 55 -14.28 23.33 -57.87
C GLN A 55 -13.38 23.61 -56.66
N ALA A 56 -13.62 24.71 -55.94
CA ALA A 56 -12.90 25.02 -54.71
C ALA A 56 -13.20 24.01 -53.58
N ALA A 57 -14.49 23.65 -53.41
CA ALA A 57 -14.91 22.65 -52.45
C ALA A 57 -14.35 21.25 -52.76
N GLU A 58 -14.29 20.88 -54.04
CA GLU A 58 -13.74 19.60 -54.49
C GLU A 58 -12.23 19.49 -54.23
N LYS A 59 -11.47 20.57 -54.47
CA LYS A 59 -10.04 20.63 -54.10
C LYS A 59 -9.83 20.53 -52.59
N GLN A 60 -10.68 21.18 -51.79
CA GLN A 60 -10.57 21.14 -50.33
C GLN A 60 -10.93 19.74 -49.79
N ALA A 61 -11.92 19.08 -50.37
CA ALA A 61 -12.27 17.70 -50.02
C ALA A 61 -11.15 16.71 -50.36
N GLN A 62 -10.47 16.88 -51.50
CA GLN A 62 -9.31 16.05 -51.88
C GLN A 62 -8.13 16.25 -50.92
N GLN A 63 -7.87 17.49 -50.49
CA GLN A 63 -6.81 17.79 -49.51
C GLN A 63 -7.10 17.18 -48.13
N LEU A 64 -8.36 17.26 -47.67
CA LEU A 64 -8.79 16.64 -46.41
C LEU A 64 -8.69 15.12 -46.48
N ALA A 65 -9.12 14.48 -47.57
CA ALA A 65 -8.99 13.04 -47.77
C ALA A 65 -7.52 12.58 -47.75
N ALA A 66 -6.62 13.34 -48.38
CA ALA A 66 -5.18 13.05 -48.35
C ALA A 66 -4.55 13.23 -46.96
N ALA A 67 -5.02 14.22 -46.19
CA ALA A 67 -4.59 14.41 -44.81
C ALA A 67 -5.07 13.28 -43.90
N GLN A 68 -6.31 12.83 -44.08
CA GLN A 68 -6.93 11.75 -43.32
C GLN A 68 -6.21 10.41 -43.56
N GLN A 69 -5.89 10.08 -44.81
CA GLN A 69 -5.08 8.89 -45.14
C GLN A 69 -3.69 8.91 -44.50
N LYS A 70 -3.03 10.08 -44.43
CA LYS A 70 -1.75 10.24 -43.72
C LYS A 70 -1.89 10.04 -42.22
N THR A 71 -2.94 10.56 -41.60
CA THR A 71 -3.24 10.36 -40.18
C THR A 71 -3.51 8.89 -39.88
N ASP A 72 -4.34 8.20 -40.67
CA ASP A 72 -4.65 6.77 -40.47
C ASP A 72 -3.39 5.89 -40.59
N THR A 73 -2.51 6.20 -41.54
CA THR A 73 -1.24 5.48 -41.72
C THR A 73 -0.30 5.70 -40.53
N THR A 74 -0.27 6.91 -39.97
CA THR A 74 0.56 7.26 -38.81
C THR A 74 0.01 6.62 -37.54
N THR A 75 -1.31 6.63 -37.33
CA THR A 75 -1.98 5.96 -36.21
C THR A 75 -1.72 4.46 -36.23
N THR A 76 -1.83 3.82 -37.40
CA THR A 76 -1.55 2.37 -37.54
C THR A 76 -0.07 2.03 -37.25
N GLN A 77 0.87 2.90 -37.66
CA GLN A 77 2.30 2.71 -37.35
C GLN A 77 2.63 2.93 -35.87
N VAL A 78 1.94 3.88 -35.21
CA VAL A 78 2.07 4.12 -33.78
C VAL A 78 1.48 2.94 -33.01
N GLU A 79 0.28 2.46 -33.34
CA GLU A 79 -0.33 1.27 -32.74
C GLU A 79 0.54 0.02 -32.92
N GLN A 80 1.13 -0.20 -34.10
CA GLN A 80 2.06 -1.32 -34.33
C GLN A 80 3.37 -1.18 -33.55
N ARG A 81 3.87 0.04 -33.33
CA ARG A 81 5.05 0.29 -32.48
C ARG A 81 4.72 0.09 -31.01
N THR A 82 3.58 0.60 -30.55
CA THR A 82 3.09 0.44 -29.18
C THR A 82 2.83 -1.03 -28.89
N ALA A 83 2.14 -1.75 -29.78
CA ALA A 83 1.94 -3.19 -29.64
C ALA A 83 3.27 -3.97 -29.64
N LYS A 84 4.27 -3.60 -30.46
CA LYS A 84 5.61 -4.21 -30.42
C LYS A 84 6.41 -3.86 -29.16
N LEU A 85 6.20 -2.68 -28.57
CA LEU A 85 6.84 -2.25 -27.32
C LEU A 85 6.16 -2.93 -26.12
N GLU A 86 4.84 -3.05 -26.14
CA GLU A 86 4.04 -3.80 -25.16
C GLU A 86 4.37 -5.29 -25.22
N GLN A 87 4.51 -5.88 -26.41
CA GLN A 87 4.97 -7.27 -26.57
C GLN A 87 6.41 -7.48 -26.06
N LYS A 88 7.30 -6.50 -26.26
CA LYS A 88 8.65 -6.53 -25.70
C LYS A 88 8.72 -6.29 -24.19
N ALA A 89 7.71 -5.66 -23.61
CA ALA A 89 7.59 -5.45 -22.17
C ALA A 89 6.87 -6.61 -21.48
N SER A 90 6.04 -7.37 -22.21
CA SER A 90 5.29 -8.51 -21.69
C SER A 90 6.04 -9.84 -21.77
N ASP A 91 7.04 -9.96 -22.65
CA ASP A 91 7.80 -11.19 -22.85
C ASP A 91 9.19 -11.12 -22.20
N GLU A 92 9.38 -11.99 -21.21
CA GLU A 92 10.63 -12.42 -20.56
C GLU A 92 11.18 -11.53 -19.45
N GLY A 93 11.44 -12.17 -18.30
CA GLY A 93 11.89 -11.52 -17.07
C GLY A 93 13.09 -10.59 -17.25
N GLY A 94 13.25 -9.68 -16.30
CA GLY A 94 14.35 -8.73 -16.28
C GLY A 94 14.32 -7.94 -14.99
N PHE A 95 14.74 -6.69 -15.08
CA PHE A 95 14.75 -5.78 -13.94
C PHE A 95 13.34 -5.32 -13.57
N GLU A 96 12.98 -5.44 -12.29
CA GLU A 96 11.80 -4.80 -11.72
C GLU A 96 12.21 -3.89 -10.55
N PHE A 97 11.52 -2.76 -10.43
CA PHE A 97 11.68 -1.84 -9.32
C PHE A 97 10.38 -1.74 -8.55
N HIS A 98 10.41 -2.17 -7.30
CA HIS A 98 9.32 -2.03 -6.34
C HIS A 98 9.74 -1.15 -5.18
N GLY A 99 8.79 -0.71 -4.38
CA GLY A 99 9.14 0.10 -3.22
C GLY A 99 7.97 0.44 -2.33
N TYR A 100 8.34 1.00 -1.19
CA TYR A 100 7.44 1.70 -0.28
C TYR A 100 8.09 3.02 0.11
N ALA A 101 7.32 4.08 0.21
CA ALA A 101 7.80 5.34 0.75
C ALA A 101 6.69 6.10 1.46
N ARG A 102 7.04 6.72 2.59
CA ARG A 102 6.27 7.80 3.23
C ARG A 102 7.20 8.98 3.48
N SER A 103 6.69 10.19 3.31
CA SER A 103 7.42 11.41 3.66
C SER A 103 6.44 12.55 3.89
N GLY A 104 6.71 13.40 4.88
CA GLY A 104 5.82 14.49 5.21
C GLY A 104 6.34 15.40 6.31
N LEU A 105 5.48 16.34 6.68
CA LEU A 105 5.67 17.33 7.72
C LEU A 105 4.63 17.08 8.83
N LEU A 106 5.06 17.12 10.08
CA LEU A 106 4.21 17.02 11.28
C LEU A 106 4.57 18.16 12.23
N MET A 107 3.58 18.97 12.62
CA MET A 107 3.79 20.10 13.54
C MET A 107 2.68 20.18 14.57
N SER A 108 2.97 20.78 15.73
CA SER A 108 1.94 21.16 16.71
C SER A 108 1.08 22.32 16.22
N ASP A 109 0.02 22.66 16.96
CA ASP A 109 -0.79 23.87 16.76
C ASP A 109 -0.02 25.19 16.87
N SER A 110 1.10 25.19 17.60
CA SER A 110 2.08 26.28 17.67
C SER A 110 3.13 26.28 16.55
N ALA A 111 2.96 25.44 15.51
CA ALA A 111 3.90 25.26 14.41
C ALA A 111 5.32 24.89 14.87
N SER A 112 5.42 24.08 15.93
CA SER A 112 6.69 23.61 16.48
C SER A 112 6.83 22.09 16.37
N LYS A 113 8.01 21.58 16.74
CA LYS A 113 8.26 20.14 16.85
C LYS A 113 7.25 19.52 17.82
N THR A 114 6.72 18.37 17.40
CA THR A 114 5.79 17.54 18.19
C THR A 114 6.28 16.09 18.17
N GLN A 115 5.59 15.22 18.91
CA GLN A 115 5.78 13.78 18.88
C GLN A 115 4.68 13.10 18.07
N GLY A 116 5.00 11.90 17.59
CA GLY A 116 4.09 11.05 16.87
C GLY A 116 4.75 9.70 16.61
N GLY A 117 3.95 8.80 16.06
CA GLY A 117 4.37 7.46 15.70
C GLY A 117 3.32 6.43 16.09
N PRO A 118 3.17 5.34 15.33
CA PRO A 118 2.32 4.21 15.72
C PRO A 118 2.73 3.57 17.06
N THR A 119 3.97 3.76 17.51
CA THR A 119 4.48 3.26 18.80
C THR A 119 4.70 4.35 19.85
N VAL A 120 4.05 5.52 19.72
CA VAL A 120 4.33 6.70 20.56
C VAL A 120 3.90 6.52 22.03
N THR A 121 3.02 5.57 22.33
CA THR A 121 2.53 5.32 23.68
C THR A 121 3.49 4.41 24.46
N PRO A 122 3.43 4.37 25.81
CA PRO A 122 4.18 3.40 26.61
C PRO A 122 4.00 1.94 26.18
N ALA A 123 2.79 1.57 25.75
CA ALA A 123 2.51 0.22 25.25
C ALA A 123 3.29 -0.12 23.96
N GLY A 124 3.72 0.89 23.21
CA GLY A 124 4.50 0.77 21.99
C GLY A 124 5.79 -0.02 22.17
N GLU A 125 6.46 0.09 23.33
CA GLU A 125 7.68 -0.66 23.66
C GLU A 125 7.48 -2.19 23.59
N THR A 126 6.26 -2.67 23.82
CA THR A 126 5.93 -4.10 23.77
C THR A 126 4.99 -4.46 22.60
N GLY A 127 4.91 -3.59 21.60
CA GLY A 127 4.13 -3.80 20.38
C GLY A 127 2.69 -3.29 20.41
N GLY A 128 2.32 -2.45 21.37
CA GLY A 128 1.03 -1.79 21.45
C GLY A 128 0.92 -0.62 20.47
N HIS A 129 0.73 -0.93 19.19
CA HIS A 129 0.62 0.08 18.13
C HIS A 129 -0.72 0.84 18.16
N VAL A 130 -0.73 2.08 17.67
CA VAL A 130 -1.91 2.96 17.50
C VAL A 130 -2.06 3.40 16.04
N GLY A 131 -3.18 4.05 15.70
CA GLY A 131 -3.47 4.50 14.34
C GLY A 131 -2.36 5.39 13.75
N ARG A 132 -2.03 5.15 12.48
CA ARG A 132 -0.90 5.83 11.82
C ARG A 132 -1.28 7.08 11.04
N LEU A 133 -2.55 7.26 10.66
CA LEU A 133 -2.99 8.40 9.85
C LEU A 133 -2.69 9.71 10.60
N GLY A 134 -1.94 10.61 9.95
CA GLY A 134 -1.54 11.90 10.53
C GLY A 134 -0.73 11.78 11.81
N ASN A 135 0.03 10.69 11.98
CA ASN A 135 0.77 10.36 13.19
C ASN A 135 2.16 9.74 12.87
N GLU A 136 2.78 10.14 11.77
CA GLU A 136 4.07 9.60 11.32
C GLU A 136 5.03 10.73 11.00
N PRO A 137 6.00 11.02 11.88
CA PRO A 137 6.85 12.21 11.78
C PRO A 137 8.06 12.05 10.85
N ASP A 138 8.31 10.85 10.32
CA ASP A 138 9.52 10.47 9.62
C ASP A 138 9.32 10.31 8.10
N THR A 139 10.45 10.37 7.39
CA THR A 139 10.57 9.91 6.01
C THR A 139 11.15 8.51 6.02
N TYR A 140 10.41 7.53 5.53
CA TYR A 140 10.85 6.14 5.42
C TYR A 140 10.74 5.68 3.98
N VAL A 141 11.76 4.98 3.49
CA VAL A 141 11.83 4.47 2.11
C VAL A 141 12.37 3.05 2.11
N GLU A 142 11.74 2.19 1.30
CA GLU A 142 12.26 0.90 0.87
C GLU A 142 12.40 0.89 -0.66
N MET A 143 13.59 0.57 -1.13
CA MET A 143 13.90 0.38 -2.55
C MET A 143 14.17 -1.09 -2.82
N ASN A 144 13.31 -1.72 -3.61
CA ASN A 144 13.39 -3.12 -3.97
C ASN A 144 13.83 -3.26 -5.43
N LEU A 145 15.01 -3.82 -5.65
CA LEU A 145 15.56 -4.07 -6.96
C LEU A 145 15.52 -5.57 -7.23
N GLU A 146 14.81 -5.97 -8.27
CA GLU A 146 14.65 -7.38 -8.62
C GLU A 146 15.18 -7.69 -10.01
N HIS A 147 15.63 -8.92 -10.19
CA HIS A 147 15.88 -9.50 -11.50
C HIS A 147 15.19 -10.86 -11.59
N LYS A 148 14.17 -10.97 -12.45
CA LYS A 148 13.44 -12.22 -12.69
C LYS A 148 13.86 -12.83 -14.03
N GLN A 149 13.80 -14.15 -14.12
CA GLN A 149 14.05 -14.87 -15.38
C GLN A 149 13.18 -16.13 -15.42
N THR A 150 12.66 -16.44 -16.60
CA THR A 150 12.08 -17.77 -16.88
C THR A 150 13.00 -18.46 -17.86
N LEU A 151 13.49 -19.64 -17.50
CA LEU A 151 14.42 -20.43 -18.30
C LEU A 151 13.66 -21.23 -19.36
N ALA A 152 14.36 -21.67 -20.41
CA ALA A 152 13.78 -22.46 -21.51
C ALA A 152 13.14 -23.78 -21.05
N ASN A 153 13.55 -24.31 -19.89
CA ASN A 153 12.98 -25.51 -19.29
C ASN A 153 11.75 -25.24 -18.39
N GLY A 154 11.30 -23.98 -18.28
CA GLY A 154 10.16 -23.56 -17.47
C GLY A 154 10.50 -23.16 -16.02
N ALA A 155 11.73 -23.40 -15.56
CA ALA A 155 12.16 -22.97 -14.23
C ALA A 155 12.22 -21.44 -14.13
N THR A 156 11.78 -20.88 -13.01
CA THR A 156 11.82 -19.45 -12.74
C THR A 156 12.94 -19.13 -11.75
N THR A 157 13.72 -18.10 -12.00
CA THR A 157 14.69 -17.54 -11.05
C THR A 157 14.30 -16.10 -10.70
N ARG A 158 14.54 -15.71 -9.45
CA ARG A 158 14.34 -14.35 -8.97
C ARG A 158 15.45 -14.00 -7.99
N PHE A 159 16.12 -12.89 -8.23
CA PHE A 159 17.01 -12.26 -7.27
C PHE A 159 16.38 -10.94 -6.80
N LYS A 160 16.37 -10.68 -5.50
CA LYS A 160 15.85 -9.43 -4.92
C LYS A 160 16.83 -8.85 -3.91
N VAL A 161 17.00 -7.52 -4.00
CA VAL A 161 17.71 -6.69 -3.03
C VAL A 161 16.74 -5.64 -2.47
N MET A 162 16.79 -5.39 -1.16
CA MET A 162 16.07 -4.29 -0.52
C MET A 162 17.03 -3.40 0.26
N LEU A 163 17.02 -2.11 -0.07
CA LEU A 163 17.66 -1.05 0.70
C LEU A 163 16.57 -0.25 1.43
N ALA A 164 16.81 0.12 2.68
CA ALA A 164 15.89 0.97 3.43
C ALA A 164 16.62 2.04 4.23
N ASP A 165 15.97 3.19 4.40
CA ASP A 165 16.40 4.30 5.27
C ASP A 165 15.18 4.96 5.93
N GLY A 166 15.36 5.53 7.12
CA GLY A 166 14.33 6.20 7.90
C GLY A 166 14.87 7.42 8.62
N GLN A 167 14.34 8.61 8.33
CA GLN A 167 14.85 9.88 8.83
C GLN A 167 13.77 10.72 9.50
N ARG A 168 14.04 11.22 10.72
CA ARG A 168 13.14 12.17 11.42
C ARG A 168 13.41 13.64 11.11
N THR A 169 14.57 13.96 10.55
CA THR A 169 14.91 15.33 10.17
C THR A 169 14.24 15.72 8.85
N TYR A 170 13.85 16.99 8.71
CA TYR A 170 13.33 17.55 7.45
C TYR A 170 14.42 18.09 6.53
N ASN A 171 15.68 18.08 6.98
CA ASN A 171 16.78 18.59 6.19
C ASN A 171 17.03 17.72 4.96
N ASP A 172 17.48 18.37 3.90
CA ASP A 172 17.84 17.77 2.61
C ASP A 172 19.11 16.90 2.68
N TRP A 173 19.96 17.11 3.69
CA TRP A 173 21.19 16.34 3.93
C TRP A 173 21.17 15.64 5.29
N THR A 174 21.25 14.30 5.27
CA THR A 174 21.03 13.45 6.47
C THR A 174 22.15 12.43 6.71
N ALA A 175 23.32 12.58 6.08
CA ALA A 175 24.39 11.58 6.13
C ALA A 175 24.83 11.18 7.55
N SER A 176 24.77 12.10 8.52
CA SER A 176 25.15 11.84 9.92
C SER A 176 24.14 11.00 10.71
N SER A 177 22.91 10.88 10.21
CA SER A 177 21.81 10.15 10.85
C SER A 177 21.20 9.08 9.94
N SER A 178 21.78 8.84 8.76
CA SER A 178 21.26 7.86 7.81
C SER A 178 21.38 6.45 8.37
N ASP A 179 20.26 5.72 8.31
CA ASP A 179 20.18 4.31 8.65
C ASP A 179 20.15 3.46 7.37
N LEU A 180 20.66 3.97 6.24
CA LEU A 180 20.64 3.25 4.96
C LEU A 180 21.30 1.87 5.10
N ASN A 181 20.52 0.80 4.95
CA ASN A 181 20.99 -0.55 5.17
C ASN A 181 20.39 -1.59 4.21
N LEU A 182 21.10 -2.72 4.07
CA LEU A 182 20.69 -3.87 3.26
C LEU A 182 19.79 -4.82 4.06
N ARG A 183 18.48 -4.67 3.87
CA ARG A 183 17.42 -5.42 4.55
C ARG A 183 17.18 -6.81 3.96
N GLN A 184 17.25 -6.95 2.63
CA GLN A 184 17.06 -8.22 1.94
C GLN A 184 18.11 -8.39 0.83
N ALA A 185 18.58 -9.63 0.64
CA ALA A 185 19.41 -10.09 -0.47
C ALA A 185 19.24 -11.61 -0.57
N PHE A 186 18.40 -12.08 -1.48
CA PHE A 186 18.07 -13.50 -1.61
C PHE A 186 17.78 -13.90 -3.06
N THR A 187 17.84 -15.21 -3.30
CA THR A 187 17.44 -15.85 -4.55
C THR A 187 16.29 -16.82 -4.30
N GLU A 188 15.33 -16.82 -5.21
CA GLU A 188 14.26 -17.82 -5.35
C GLU A 188 14.45 -18.61 -6.64
N ILE A 189 14.24 -19.93 -6.57
CA ILE A 189 14.17 -20.82 -7.73
C ILE A 189 12.86 -21.60 -7.63
N GLY A 190 11.97 -21.37 -8.58
CA GLY A 190 10.64 -21.97 -8.64
C GLY A 190 10.45 -22.82 -9.89
N HIS A 191 9.37 -23.62 -9.89
CA HIS A 191 8.95 -24.42 -11.05
C HIS A 191 10.07 -25.30 -11.64
N LEU A 192 10.88 -25.90 -10.76
CA LEU A 192 11.96 -26.79 -11.19
C LEU A 192 11.39 -28.04 -11.89
N PRO A 193 11.79 -28.38 -13.13
CA PRO A 193 11.20 -29.50 -13.87
C PRO A 193 11.40 -30.89 -13.22
N SER A 194 12.40 -31.02 -12.35
CA SER A 194 12.67 -32.24 -11.59
C SER A 194 11.80 -32.39 -10.35
N PHE A 195 11.14 -31.32 -9.90
CA PHE A 195 10.25 -31.38 -8.75
C PHE A 195 8.93 -32.06 -9.14
N THR A 196 8.52 -33.02 -8.33
CA THR A 196 7.31 -33.84 -8.55
C THR A 196 6.55 -34.05 -7.24
N GLY A 197 5.35 -34.62 -7.31
CA GLY A 197 4.50 -34.84 -6.14
C GLY A 197 4.21 -33.54 -5.41
N ALA A 198 4.40 -33.54 -4.09
CA ALA A 198 4.15 -32.37 -3.25
C ALA A 198 5.01 -31.14 -3.58
N PHE A 199 6.16 -31.34 -4.23
CA PHE A 199 7.10 -30.27 -4.56
C PHE A 199 6.88 -29.65 -5.93
N LYS A 200 5.98 -30.20 -6.76
CA LYS A 200 5.84 -29.86 -8.19
C LYS A 200 5.83 -28.36 -8.48
N ASP A 201 5.07 -27.58 -7.71
CA ASP A 201 4.92 -26.13 -7.88
C ASP A 201 5.67 -25.33 -6.78
N SER A 202 6.54 -26.00 -6.01
CA SER A 202 7.23 -25.36 -4.89
C SER A 202 8.32 -24.41 -5.35
N THR A 203 8.62 -23.42 -4.50
CA THR A 203 9.72 -22.48 -4.71
C THR A 203 10.73 -22.63 -3.57
N VAL A 204 11.99 -22.88 -3.91
CA VAL A 204 13.09 -22.88 -2.93
C VAL A 204 13.76 -21.51 -2.90
N TRP A 205 14.27 -21.13 -1.74
CA TRP A 205 14.95 -19.85 -1.57
C TRP A 205 16.12 -19.94 -0.60
N ALA A 206 17.09 -19.03 -0.76
CA ALA A 206 18.17 -18.83 0.19
C ALA A 206 18.63 -17.36 0.20
N GLY A 207 19.04 -16.87 1.37
CA GLY A 207 19.57 -15.52 1.57
C GLY A 207 18.92 -14.76 2.72
N LYS A 208 19.18 -13.46 2.80
CA LYS A 208 18.55 -12.56 3.77
C LYS A 208 17.19 -12.10 3.23
N ARG A 209 16.09 -12.36 3.94
CA ARG A 209 14.76 -11.96 3.48
C ARG A 209 13.78 -11.69 4.62
N PHE A 210 12.69 -11.01 4.27
CA PHE A 210 11.43 -11.13 4.98
C PHE A 210 10.71 -12.37 4.44
N ASP A 211 10.12 -13.17 5.31
CA ASP A 211 9.31 -14.30 4.86
C ASP A 211 8.16 -13.80 3.97
N ARG A 212 7.88 -14.56 2.90
CA ARG A 212 6.89 -14.16 1.89
C ARG A 212 5.48 -14.04 2.49
N ASP A 213 5.16 -14.87 3.48
CA ASP A 213 3.81 -15.04 3.98
C ASP A 213 3.59 -14.27 5.31
N ASN A 214 4.47 -13.30 5.63
CA ASN A 214 4.19 -12.26 6.62
C ASN A 214 2.97 -11.43 6.19
N PHE A 215 2.25 -10.87 7.17
CA PHE A 215 1.12 -9.99 6.90
C PHE A 215 0.90 -9.01 8.06
N ASP A 216 0.26 -7.90 7.75
CA ASP A 216 0.17 -6.75 8.64
C ASP A 216 -1.27 -6.20 8.77
N ILE A 217 -1.40 -5.27 9.72
CA ILE A 217 -2.54 -4.38 9.87
C ILE A 217 -2.09 -2.98 9.46
N HIS A 218 -2.22 -2.68 8.17
CA HIS A 218 -1.67 -1.49 7.52
C HIS A 218 -1.89 -0.18 8.29
N TRP A 219 -3.10 0.09 8.75
CA TRP A 219 -3.50 1.38 9.34
C TRP A 219 -3.14 1.55 10.82
N ILE A 220 -2.49 0.55 11.44
CA ILE A 220 -1.77 0.72 12.70
C ILE A 220 -0.26 0.44 12.55
N ASP A 221 0.26 0.30 11.33
CA ASP A 221 1.70 0.10 11.03
C ASP A 221 2.35 -1.07 11.80
N SER A 222 1.60 -2.16 11.99
CA SER A 222 2.11 -3.34 12.67
C SER A 222 1.86 -4.60 11.85
N ASP A 223 2.94 -5.34 11.60
CA ASP A 223 2.82 -6.76 11.25
C ASP A 223 2.03 -7.50 12.32
N VAL A 224 1.23 -8.47 11.88
CA VAL A 224 0.68 -9.50 12.74
C VAL A 224 1.78 -10.50 13.09
N VAL A 225 2.54 -10.91 12.08
CA VAL A 225 3.72 -11.76 12.20
C VAL A 225 4.81 -11.28 11.24
N PHE A 226 6.04 -11.23 11.74
CA PHE A 226 7.22 -10.81 11.01
C PHE A 226 8.38 -11.78 11.24
N LEU A 227 8.44 -12.81 10.41
CA LEU A 227 9.60 -13.69 10.29
C LEU A 227 10.59 -13.11 9.28
N ALA A 228 11.82 -12.86 9.71
CA ALA A 228 12.87 -12.31 8.88
C ALA A 228 14.25 -12.72 9.39
N GLY A 229 15.24 -12.73 8.50
CA GLY A 229 16.62 -13.06 8.82
C GLY A 229 17.35 -13.64 7.61
N THR A 230 18.46 -14.33 7.87
CA THR A 230 19.25 -15.00 6.82
C THR A 230 19.07 -16.50 6.92
N GLY A 231 18.73 -17.17 5.82
CA GLY A 231 18.43 -18.59 5.88
C GLY A 231 18.08 -19.20 4.54
N ALA A 232 17.29 -20.27 4.59
CA ALA A 232 16.78 -20.96 3.42
C ALA A 232 15.44 -21.65 3.73
N GLY A 233 14.68 -21.95 2.69
CA GLY A 233 13.41 -22.66 2.84
C GLY A 233 12.78 -23.09 1.52
N VAL A 234 11.62 -23.71 1.64
CA VAL A 234 10.75 -24.13 0.55
C VAL A 234 9.33 -23.64 0.83
N TYR A 235 8.73 -23.01 -0.18
CA TYR A 235 7.35 -22.56 -0.17
C TYR A 235 6.47 -23.50 -0.99
N ASP A 236 5.19 -23.56 -0.61
CA ASP A 236 4.11 -24.16 -1.40
C ASP A 236 4.29 -25.66 -1.70
N MET A 237 4.73 -26.42 -0.69
CA MET A 237 4.63 -27.88 -0.73
C MET A 237 3.15 -28.27 -0.65
N LYS A 238 2.55 -28.76 -1.74
CA LYS A 238 1.11 -29.07 -1.82
C LYS A 238 0.82 -30.52 -1.45
N TRP A 239 -0.08 -30.73 -0.49
CA TRP A 239 -0.54 -32.07 -0.07
C TRP A 239 -1.90 -32.44 -0.65
N SER A 240 -2.70 -31.43 -1.00
CA SER A 240 -3.97 -31.51 -1.73
C SER A 240 -4.26 -30.15 -2.39
N ASP A 241 -5.41 -30.00 -3.03
CA ASP A 241 -5.84 -28.72 -3.61
C ASP A 241 -6.08 -27.62 -2.55
N GLU A 242 -6.37 -28.00 -1.31
CA GLU A 242 -6.66 -27.09 -0.20
C GLU A 242 -5.50 -26.96 0.80
N ALA A 243 -4.52 -27.86 0.75
CA ALA A 243 -3.49 -27.99 1.78
C ALA A 243 -2.09 -27.72 1.23
N ARG A 244 -1.40 -26.74 1.80
CA ARG A 244 0.01 -26.45 1.50
C ARG A 244 0.83 -26.18 2.76
N SER A 245 2.13 -26.42 2.69
CA SER A 245 3.08 -26.10 3.76
C SER A 245 4.31 -25.37 3.24
N ASN A 246 4.86 -24.53 4.10
CA ASN A 246 6.17 -23.92 3.96
C ASN A 246 7.08 -24.42 5.08
N LEU A 247 8.36 -24.63 4.77
CA LEU A 247 9.38 -25.01 5.74
C LEU A 247 10.60 -24.11 5.55
N SER A 248 11.09 -23.54 6.65
CA SER A 248 12.25 -22.64 6.60
C SER A 248 13.12 -22.73 7.85
N LEU A 249 14.41 -22.50 7.66
CA LEU A 249 15.38 -22.20 8.72
C LEU A 249 15.83 -20.76 8.55
N TYR A 250 15.67 -19.94 9.60
CA TYR A 250 16.15 -18.57 9.67
C TYR A 250 17.19 -18.42 10.77
N GLY A 251 18.23 -17.64 10.51
CA GLY A 251 19.23 -17.19 11.48
C GLY A 251 19.11 -15.70 11.77
N ARG A 252 19.28 -15.35 13.05
CA ARG A 252 19.37 -13.99 13.58
C ARG A 252 20.54 -13.92 14.58
N THR A 253 20.92 -12.71 14.98
CA THR A 253 21.98 -12.49 15.96
C THR A 253 21.49 -11.57 17.06
N PHE A 254 21.79 -11.90 18.32
CA PHE A 254 21.60 -11.05 19.48
C PHE A 254 22.91 -10.38 19.89
N GLY A 255 22.78 -9.17 20.43
CA GLY A 255 23.88 -8.38 20.97
C GLY A 255 24.69 -7.66 19.90
N ASP A 256 25.97 -7.48 20.16
CA ASP A 256 26.89 -6.69 19.33
C ASP A 256 27.72 -7.62 18.46
N ILE A 257 27.67 -7.41 17.14
CA ILE A 257 28.41 -8.24 16.17
C ILE A 257 29.91 -7.91 16.20
N GLU A 258 30.29 -6.72 16.65
CA GLU A 258 31.69 -6.30 16.75
C GLU A 258 32.38 -6.85 18.01
N ASN A 259 31.59 -7.17 19.05
CA ASN A 259 32.07 -7.85 20.25
C ASN A 259 31.70 -9.34 20.20
N SER A 260 32.66 -10.21 19.87
CA SER A 260 32.44 -11.66 19.79
C SER A 260 31.90 -12.30 21.07
N GLU A 261 32.19 -11.71 22.24
CA GLU A 261 31.70 -12.19 23.54
C GLU A 261 30.25 -11.74 23.82
N ASN A 262 29.74 -10.74 23.09
CA ASN A 262 28.34 -10.28 23.16
C ASN A 262 27.51 -10.75 21.96
N SER A 263 27.84 -11.89 21.34
CA SER A 263 27.17 -12.34 20.14
C SER A 263 26.59 -13.74 20.32
N ALA A 264 25.27 -13.88 20.20
CA ALA A 264 24.59 -15.18 20.20
C ALA A 264 23.79 -15.35 18.91
N GLN A 265 24.01 -16.46 18.21
CA GLN A 265 23.24 -16.81 17.01
C GLN A 265 21.94 -17.50 17.41
N ASN A 266 20.82 -16.92 17.00
CA ASN A 266 19.49 -17.49 17.19
C ASN A 266 19.02 -18.16 15.89
N TYR A 267 18.75 -19.45 15.94
CA TYR A 267 18.22 -20.23 14.81
C TYR A 267 16.75 -20.54 15.04
N ILE A 268 15.94 -20.35 14.01
CA ILE A 268 14.48 -20.48 14.04
C ILE A 268 14.08 -21.48 12.94
N LEU A 269 13.58 -22.64 13.35
CA LEU A 269 12.96 -23.61 12.45
C LEU A 269 11.45 -23.35 12.46
N SER A 270 10.89 -23.02 11.30
CA SER A 270 9.48 -22.66 11.15
C SER A 270 8.78 -23.58 10.14
N LEU A 271 7.62 -24.10 10.55
CA LEU A 271 6.68 -24.82 9.71
C LEU A 271 5.37 -24.03 9.66
N ASN A 272 4.96 -23.62 8.47
CA ASN A 272 3.75 -22.82 8.25
C ASN A 272 2.80 -23.57 7.33
N ASN A 273 1.64 -23.97 7.84
CA ASN A 273 0.66 -24.82 7.16
C ASN A 273 -0.61 -24.05 6.86
N TYR A 274 -1.19 -24.31 5.69
CA TYR A 274 -2.45 -23.74 5.24
C TYR A 274 -3.42 -24.85 4.87
N TYR A 275 -4.68 -24.71 5.31
CA TYR A 275 -5.80 -25.57 4.91
C TYR A 275 -7.01 -24.67 4.59
N GLY A 276 -7.23 -24.40 3.30
CA GLY A 276 -8.17 -23.37 2.87
C GLY A 276 -7.85 -22.00 3.52
N PRO A 277 -8.82 -21.35 4.21
CA PRO A 277 -8.59 -20.07 4.88
C PRO A 277 -7.82 -20.18 6.21
N LEU A 278 -7.58 -21.39 6.72
CA LEU A 278 -6.91 -21.62 8.00
C LEU A 278 -5.39 -21.62 7.82
N GLN A 279 -4.68 -20.90 8.69
CA GLN A 279 -3.22 -20.93 8.81
C GLN A 279 -2.81 -21.46 10.18
N LEU A 280 -1.83 -22.37 10.23
CA LEU A 280 -1.15 -22.80 11.45
C LEU A 280 0.37 -22.73 11.25
N MET A 281 0.99 -21.76 11.91
CA MET A 281 2.44 -21.61 11.95
C MET A 281 2.97 -22.05 13.31
N VAL A 282 4.04 -22.84 13.31
CA VAL A 282 4.76 -23.25 14.52
C VAL A 282 6.25 -23.08 14.28
N SER A 283 6.92 -22.40 15.21
CA SER A 283 8.36 -22.18 15.16
C SER A 283 9.02 -22.61 16.45
N GLY A 284 10.14 -23.32 16.33
CA GLY A 284 11.07 -23.59 17.43
C GLY A 284 12.33 -22.78 17.24
N MET A 285 12.85 -22.19 18.32
CA MET A 285 14.05 -21.37 18.25
C MET A 285 15.06 -21.70 19.33
N ARG A 286 16.33 -21.50 19.00
CA ARG A 286 17.47 -21.76 19.87
C ARG A 286 18.59 -20.76 19.61
N ALA A 287 18.95 -20.02 20.65
CA ALA A 287 20.15 -19.20 20.73
C ALA A 287 21.05 -19.79 21.82
N LYS A 288 22.14 -20.47 21.42
CA LYS A 288 23.06 -21.08 22.37
C LYS A 288 23.85 -19.99 23.11
N ASP A 289 23.98 -20.11 24.42
CA ASP A 289 24.78 -19.24 25.29
C ASP A 289 24.29 -17.77 25.28
N ASN A 290 22.97 -17.54 25.13
CA ASN A 290 22.42 -16.18 25.12
C ASN A 290 22.52 -15.50 26.49
N ASP A 291 22.42 -16.29 27.56
CA ASP A 291 22.57 -15.88 28.97
C ASP A 291 24.03 -15.70 29.43
N ASP A 292 24.98 -16.11 28.58
CA ASP A 292 26.42 -16.03 28.80
C ASP A 292 27.08 -14.87 28.03
N ARG A 293 26.31 -14.06 27.29
CA ARG A 293 26.82 -12.87 26.59
C ARG A 293 27.42 -11.85 27.55
N LEU A 294 28.60 -11.34 27.20
CA LEU A 294 29.37 -10.38 28.01
C LEU A 294 29.49 -9.01 27.34
N ASP A 295 29.39 -7.93 28.12
CA ASP A 295 29.70 -6.58 27.66
C ASP A 295 31.22 -6.34 27.55
N LEU A 296 31.63 -5.12 27.18
CA LEU A 296 33.04 -4.75 27.02
C LEU A 296 33.84 -4.78 28.35
N GLU A 297 33.14 -4.80 29.48
CA GLU A 297 33.71 -4.84 30.83
C GLU A 297 33.75 -6.27 31.38
N GLY A 298 33.25 -7.24 30.62
CA GLY A 298 33.19 -8.65 31.00
C GLY A 298 32.01 -9.01 31.91
N ASN A 299 31.02 -8.13 32.06
CA ASN A 299 29.80 -8.43 32.82
C ASN A 299 28.76 -9.11 31.93
N LYS A 300 27.97 -10.01 32.51
CA LYS A 300 26.84 -10.61 31.80
C LYS A 300 25.81 -9.55 31.43
N VAL A 301 25.46 -9.48 30.14
CA VAL A 301 24.46 -8.54 29.61
C VAL A 301 23.07 -8.84 30.16
N LYS A 302 22.70 -10.12 30.22
CA LYS A 302 21.40 -10.59 30.75
C LYS A 302 21.52 -12.05 31.21
N SER A 303 21.87 -12.27 32.47
CA SER A 303 22.21 -13.60 33.01
C SER A 303 21.06 -14.61 33.11
N ASP A 304 19.83 -14.15 32.93
CA ASP A 304 18.59 -14.91 33.01
C ASP A 304 17.84 -14.95 31.65
N ALA A 305 18.53 -14.58 30.57
CA ALA A 305 17.98 -14.64 29.21
C ALA A 305 17.68 -16.08 28.78
N ALA A 306 16.67 -16.26 27.95
CA ALA A 306 16.30 -17.55 27.40
C ALA A 306 17.29 -17.99 26.30
N ASP A 307 17.61 -19.28 26.30
CA ASP A 307 18.36 -19.92 25.20
C ASP A 307 17.45 -20.57 24.15
N ASN A 308 16.18 -20.82 24.50
CA ASN A 308 15.24 -21.50 23.62
C ASN A 308 13.87 -20.82 23.67
N GLY A 309 13.04 -21.11 22.68
CA GLY A 309 11.66 -20.64 22.66
C GLY A 309 10.80 -21.40 21.68
N VAL A 310 9.49 -21.20 21.83
CA VAL A 310 8.48 -21.69 20.90
C VAL A 310 7.53 -20.56 20.56
N HIS A 311 7.07 -20.54 19.32
CA HIS A 311 6.07 -19.60 18.81
C HIS A 311 5.03 -20.36 18.01
N ALA A 312 3.78 -19.93 18.13
CA ALA A 312 2.68 -20.45 17.33
C ALA A 312 1.75 -19.30 16.89
N LEU A 313 1.19 -19.43 15.69
CA LEU A 313 0.14 -18.58 15.17
C LEU A 313 -0.97 -19.45 14.58
N LEU A 314 -2.21 -19.15 14.96
CA LEU A 314 -3.43 -19.65 14.33
C LEU A 314 -4.12 -18.49 13.61
N GLY A 315 -4.18 -18.54 12.29
CA GLY A 315 -4.73 -17.50 11.43
C GLY A 315 -5.99 -17.96 10.68
N LEU A 316 -6.91 -17.03 10.44
CA LEU A 316 -8.09 -17.20 9.62
C LEU A 316 -8.13 -16.08 8.58
N HIS A 317 -8.10 -16.42 7.30
CA HIS A 317 -8.01 -15.51 6.16
C HIS A 317 -9.31 -15.59 5.36
N ASN A 318 -10.20 -14.63 5.56
CA ASN A 318 -11.52 -14.62 4.93
C ASN A 318 -11.54 -13.68 3.72
N ASP A 319 -12.07 -14.18 2.61
CA ASP A 319 -12.42 -13.39 1.41
C ASP A 319 -13.81 -12.73 1.54
N SER A 320 -14.22 -12.47 2.78
CA SER A 320 -15.42 -11.73 3.15
C SER A 320 -15.16 -10.97 4.45
N PHE A 321 -15.91 -9.91 4.70
CA PHE A 321 -15.83 -9.19 5.97
C PHE A 321 -16.51 -10.01 7.06
N TYR A 322 -15.70 -10.82 7.76
CA TYR A 322 -16.10 -11.70 8.85
C TYR A 322 -17.26 -12.67 8.51
N GLY A 323 -17.44 -13.03 7.24
CA GLY A 323 -18.54 -13.89 6.79
C GLY A 323 -19.92 -13.19 6.73
N LEU A 324 -19.98 -11.88 6.93
CA LEU A 324 -21.25 -11.14 7.07
C LEU A 324 -21.60 -10.32 5.82
N ARG A 325 -20.60 -9.91 5.04
CA ARG A 325 -20.75 -9.04 3.86
C ARG A 325 -19.52 -9.09 2.96
N GLU A 326 -19.61 -8.44 1.81
CA GLU A 326 -18.49 -8.20 0.89
C GLU A 326 -17.30 -7.54 1.59
N GLY A 327 -16.08 -7.94 1.22
CA GLY A 327 -14.85 -7.37 1.76
C GLY A 327 -13.84 -8.46 2.08
N SER A 328 -12.97 -8.21 3.05
CA SER A 328 -12.02 -9.20 3.56
C SER A 328 -11.85 -9.06 5.06
N ALA A 329 -11.39 -10.12 5.71
CA ALA A 329 -11.01 -10.08 7.11
C ALA A 329 -9.89 -11.07 7.41
N LYS A 330 -8.98 -10.71 8.31
CA LYS A 330 -7.98 -11.62 8.86
C LYS A 330 -8.06 -11.58 10.38
N THR A 331 -7.99 -12.74 11.01
CA THR A 331 -7.89 -12.87 12.47
C THR A 331 -6.78 -13.85 12.80
N ALA A 332 -5.91 -13.49 13.71
CA ALA A 332 -4.81 -14.32 14.16
C ALA A 332 -4.72 -14.31 15.69
N LEU A 333 -4.51 -15.50 16.26
CA LEU A 333 -4.14 -15.69 17.65
C LEU A 333 -2.69 -16.19 17.69
N LEU A 334 -1.84 -15.48 18.42
CA LEU A 334 -0.43 -15.78 18.54
C LEU A 334 -0.11 -16.14 19.99
N TYR A 335 0.79 -17.10 20.14
CA TYR A 335 1.34 -17.52 21.42
C TYR A 335 2.86 -17.68 21.31
N GLY A 336 3.57 -17.31 22.37
CA GLY A 336 5.01 -17.42 22.43
C GLY A 336 5.51 -17.68 23.84
N HIS A 337 6.52 -18.53 23.96
CA HIS A 337 7.19 -18.86 25.22
C HIS A 337 8.72 -18.79 25.08
N GLY A 338 9.41 -18.35 26.13
CA GLY A 338 10.87 -18.13 26.12
C GLY A 338 11.26 -17.09 25.06
N LEU A 339 12.27 -17.39 24.23
CA LEU A 339 12.65 -16.54 23.09
C LEU A 339 11.49 -16.27 22.09
N GLY A 340 10.44 -17.10 22.10
CA GLY A 340 9.27 -16.91 21.24
C GLY A 340 8.24 -15.93 21.77
N ALA A 341 8.40 -15.44 23.00
CA ALA A 341 7.48 -14.48 23.62
C ALA A 341 7.44 -13.11 22.91
N GLU A 342 8.40 -12.79 22.04
CA GLU A 342 8.22 -11.74 21.04
C GLU A 342 7.47 -12.31 19.83
N VAL A 343 6.14 -12.16 19.87
CA VAL A 343 5.23 -12.87 18.96
C VAL A 343 5.07 -12.24 17.58
N LYS A 344 5.46 -10.97 17.40
CA LYS A 344 5.48 -10.33 16.07
C LYS A 344 6.81 -10.59 15.39
N ALA A 345 7.90 -10.03 15.93
CA ALA A 345 9.22 -10.09 15.31
C ALA A 345 9.99 -11.35 15.75
N ILE A 346 9.57 -12.52 15.28
CA ILE A 346 10.01 -13.84 15.77
C ILE A 346 11.53 -13.92 15.95
N GLY A 347 11.97 -14.17 17.18
CA GLY A 347 13.38 -14.31 17.53
C GLY A 347 14.21 -13.02 17.46
N SER A 348 13.58 -11.83 17.57
CA SER A 348 14.29 -10.54 17.60
C SER A 348 14.79 -10.11 18.97
N ASP A 349 14.20 -10.65 20.03
CA ASP A 349 14.39 -10.14 21.38
C ASP A 349 15.21 -11.15 22.20
N GLY A 350 16.49 -10.82 22.40
CA GLY A 350 17.43 -11.65 23.16
C GLY A 350 17.40 -11.39 24.67
N ALA A 351 16.54 -10.47 25.15
CA ALA A 351 16.42 -10.15 26.58
C ALA A 351 15.28 -10.93 27.27
N LEU A 352 14.49 -11.68 26.51
CA LEU A 352 13.38 -12.47 27.01
C LEU A 352 13.84 -13.52 28.02
N LEU A 353 13.09 -13.68 29.10
CA LEU A 353 13.33 -14.69 30.11
C LEU A 353 12.89 -16.09 29.64
N SER A 354 13.46 -17.14 30.25
CA SER A 354 13.06 -18.52 29.95
C SER A 354 11.58 -18.80 30.22
N GLN A 355 11.00 -18.10 31.21
CA GLN A 355 9.60 -18.16 31.61
C GLN A 355 8.69 -17.15 30.91
N ALA A 356 9.22 -16.35 29.98
CA ALA A 356 8.44 -15.32 29.31
C ALA A 356 7.27 -15.96 28.55
N ASP A 357 6.06 -15.46 28.77
CA ASP A 357 4.82 -16.00 28.18
C ASP A 357 3.99 -14.87 27.58
N THR A 358 3.61 -15.00 26.31
CA THR A 358 2.87 -13.95 25.60
C THR A 358 1.74 -14.53 24.76
N TRP A 359 0.56 -13.94 24.91
CA TRP A 359 -0.59 -14.12 24.03
C TRP A 359 -0.90 -12.81 23.31
N ARG A 360 -1.15 -12.87 22.00
CA ARG A 360 -1.58 -11.71 21.22
C ARG A 360 -2.74 -12.07 20.29
N LEU A 361 -3.75 -11.22 20.25
CA LEU A 361 -4.85 -11.26 19.28
C LEU A 361 -4.66 -10.11 18.28
N ALA A 362 -4.75 -10.44 17.00
CA ALA A 362 -4.79 -9.46 15.92
C ALA A 362 -6.00 -9.76 15.04
N SER A 363 -6.87 -8.78 14.81
CA SER A 363 -8.01 -8.95 13.91
C SER A 363 -8.28 -7.67 13.18
N TYR A 364 -8.53 -7.77 11.88
CA TYR A 364 -8.96 -6.64 11.07
C TYR A 364 -9.82 -7.07 9.89
N GLY A 365 -10.56 -6.11 9.33
CA GLY A 365 -11.26 -6.32 8.07
C GLY A 365 -11.39 -5.04 7.27
N ILE A 366 -11.83 -5.18 6.02
CA ILE A 366 -12.11 -4.07 5.10
C ILE A 366 -13.46 -4.38 4.46
N THR A 367 -14.35 -3.39 4.38
CA THR A 367 -15.63 -3.55 3.68
C THR A 367 -16.19 -2.22 3.16
N PRO A 368 -16.80 -2.21 1.97
CA PRO A 368 -17.58 -1.06 1.51
C PRO A 368 -18.88 -0.97 2.32
N LEU A 369 -19.24 0.22 2.82
CA LEU A 369 -20.50 0.50 3.51
C LEU A 369 -21.64 0.92 2.56
N GLY A 370 -21.30 1.32 1.33
CA GLY A 370 -22.23 1.90 0.37
C GLY A 370 -22.24 3.44 0.42
N GLY A 371 -22.74 4.08 -0.64
CA GLY A 371 -22.80 5.55 -0.73
C GLY A 371 -21.43 6.23 -0.70
N GLY A 372 -20.38 5.58 -1.23
CA GLY A 372 -19.01 6.08 -1.24
C GLY A 372 -18.21 5.83 0.05
N TRP A 373 -18.82 5.24 1.08
CA TRP A 373 -18.15 4.97 2.35
C TRP A 373 -17.50 3.58 2.39
N HIS A 374 -16.31 3.52 2.97
CA HIS A 374 -15.54 2.30 3.23
C HIS A 374 -15.00 2.32 4.65
N ILE A 375 -14.91 1.17 5.30
CA ILE A 375 -14.46 1.03 6.68
C ILE A 375 -13.41 -0.07 6.82
N ALA A 376 -12.42 0.17 7.68
CA ALA A 376 -11.42 -0.80 8.09
C ALA A 376 -11.19 -0.75 9.63
N PRO A 377 -11.85 -1.62 10.42
CA PRO A 377 -11.65 -1.71 11.87
C PRO A 377 -10.62 -2.79 12.26
N ALA A 378 -9.80 -2.55 13.31
CA ALA A 378 -8.93 -3.57 13.95
C ALA A 378 -9.07 -3.57 15.44
N VAL A 379 -8.73 -4.74 15.96
CA VAL A 379 -8.27 -4.92 17.33
C VAL A 379 -6.88 -5.55 17.32
N LEU A 380 -5.97 -5.00 18.13
CA LEU A 380 -4.69 -5.62 18.49
C LEU A 380 -4.59 -5.65 20.01
N ALA A 381 -4.42 -6.81 20.63
CA ALA A 381 -4.36 -6.93 22.08
C ALA A 381 -3.31 -7.93 22.51
N GLN A 382 -2.62 -7.67 23.61
CA GLN A 382 -1.58 -8.52 24.16
C GLN A 382 -1.67 -8.64 25.67
N SER A 383 -1.33 -9.83 26.16
CA SER A 383 -0.91 -10.06 27.54
C SER A 383 0.44 -10.77 27.53
N SER A 384 1.46 -10.12 28.08
CA SER A 384 2.80 -10.67 28.28
C SER A 384 3.13 -10.68 29.77
N LYS A 385 3.75 -11.76 30.25
CA LYS A 385 4.14 -11.94 31.65
C LYS A 385 5.54 -12.51 31.76
N ASP A 386 6.22 -12.14 32.85
CA ASP A 386 7.58 -12.57 33.15
C ASP A 386 8.51 -12.38 31.94
N ARG A 387 8.32 -11.29 31.20
CA ARG A 387 8.92 -11.04 29.88
C ARG A 387 10.41 -10.73 29.99
N TYR A 388 10.76 -9.77 30.84
CA TYR A 388 12.11 -9.25 31.02
C TYR A 388 12.60 -9.36 32.47
N VAL A 389 11.69 -9.23 33.43
CA VAL A 389 11.91 -9.43 34.86
C VAL A 389 10.80 -10.33 35.41
N LYS A 390 11.16 -11.25 36.31
CA LYS A 390 10.18 -12.12 36.96
C LYS A 390 9.18 -11.26 37.74
N GLY A 391 7.89 -11.50 37.51
CA GLY A 391 6.79 -10.73 38.08
C GLY A 391 6.28 -9.59 37.20
N ASP A 392 7.00 -9.23 36.13
CA ASP A 392 6.53 -8.19 35.22
C ASP A 392 5.26 -8.59 34.47
N SER A 393 4.51 -7.59 34.03
CA SER A 393 3.33 -7.80 33.19
C SER A 393 3.10 -6.62 32.26
N TYR A 394 2.90 -6.91 30.98
CA TYR A 394 2.59 -5.93 29.95
C TYR A 394 1.27 -6.30 29.29
N GLN A 395 0.22 -5.54 29.60
CA GLN A 395 -1.11 -5.78 29.08
C GLN A 395 -1.63 -4.53 28.38
N TRP A 396 -2.10 -4.69 27.16
CA TRP A 396 -2.68 -3.60 26.40
C TRP A 396 -3.65 -4.10 25.34
N ALA A 397 -4.56 -3.23 24.94
CA ALA A 397 -5.49 -3.47 23.83
C ALA A 397 -5.73 -2.17 23.07
N THR A 398 -5.51 -2.22 21.75
CA THR A 398 -5.81 -1.16 20.79
C THR A 398 -7.05 -1.56 20.00
N ALA A 399 -8.01 -0.65 19.90
CA ALA A 399 -9.04 -0.66 18.88
C ALA A 399 -8.82 0.53 17.94
N ASN A 400 -8.82 0.28 16.63
CA ASN A 400 -8.71 1.33 15.62
C ASN A 400 -9.80 1.17 14.57
N VAL A 401 -10.27 2.29 14.04
CA VAL A 401 -11.15 2.32 12.87
C VAL A 401 -10.67 3.40 11.91
N ARG A 402 -10.51 3.02 10.65
CA ARG A 402 -10.30 3.96 9.54
C ARG A 402 -11.53 3.97 8.63
N LEU A 403 -11.95 5.16 8.24
CA LEU A 403 -13.06 5.39 7.33
C LEU A 403 -12.57 6.17 6.12
N ILE A 404 -13.09 5.83 4.94
CA ILE A 404 -12.87 6.60 3.71
C ILE A 404 -14.24 6.97 3.15
N GLN A 405 -14.40 8.23 2.78
CA GLN A 405 -15.54 8.76 2.04
C GLN A 405 -15.06 9.25 0.68
N GLY A 406 -15.33 8.48 -0.37
CA GLY A 406 -15.06 8.90 -1.74
C GLY A 406 -16.01 10.02 -2.17
N LEU A 407 -15.47 11.11 -2.70
CA LEU A 407 -16.24 12.30 -3.10
C LEU A 407 -16.15 12.57 -4.60
N THR A 408 -14.96 12.40 -5.18
CA THR A 408 -14.72 12.49 -6.63
C THR A 408 -13.79 11.38 -7.08
N GLU A 409 -13.44 11.34 -8.37
CA GLU A 409 -12.48 10.36 -8.92
C GLU A 409 -11.06 10.49 -8.31
N ASN A 410 -10.71 11.66 -7.76
CA ASN A 410 -9.37 11.94 -7.26
C ASN A 410 -9.34 12.45 -5.81
N PHE A 411 -10.49 12.58 -5.16
CA PHE A 411 -10.60 13.17 -3.83
C PHE A 411 -11.46 12.32 -2.90
N GLU A 412 -10.92 12.08 -1.70
CA GLU A 412 -11.60 11.40 -0.62
C GLU A 412 -11.31 12.06 0.73
N MET A 413 -12.26 11.94 1.65
CA MET A 413 -12.04 12.28 3.05
C MET A 413 -11.72 11.01 3.81
N GLN A 414 -10.59 11.00 4.52
CA GLN A 414 -10.24 9.92 5.42
C GLN A 414 -10.42 10.36 6.87
N TYR A 415 -10.84 9.41 7.71
CA TYR A 415 -11.01 9.60 9.15
C TYR A 415 -10.39 8.41 9.87
N GLU A 416 -9.74 8.65 10.99
CA GLU A 416 -9.18 7.56 11.80
C GLU A 416 -9.39 7.82 13.29
N GLY A 417 -9.87 6.82 14.00
CA GLY A 417 -10.07 6.85 15.45
C GLY A 417 -9.31 5.71 16.13
N THR A 418 -8.52 6.01 17.16
CA THR A 418 -7.84 5.00 17.97
C THR A 418 -8.26 5.16 19.43
N TYR A 419 -8.56 4.03 20.06
CA TYR A 419 -8.58 3.88 21.51
C TYR A 419 -7.57 2.81 21.90
N GLN A 420 -6.73 3.11 22.90
CA GLN A 420 -5.83 2.12 23.49
C GLN A 420 -5.94 2.16 25.01
N TYR A 421 -6.03 0.99 25.63
CA TYR A 421 -5.87 0.83 27.08
C TYR A 421 -4.58 0.05 27.36
N MET A 422 -3.91 0.39 28.47
CA MET A 422 -2.74 -0.34 28.96
C MET A 422 -2.69 -0.43 30.49
N ASP A 423 -2.16 -1.54 30.99
CA ASP A 423 -1.72 -1.78 32.38
C ASP A 423 -0.33 -2.41 32.28
N LEU A 424 0.69 -1.59 32.57
CA LEU A 424 2.10 -1.94 32.40
C LEU A 424 2.75 -1.96 33.78
N ARG A 425 3.37 -3.11 34.11
CA ARG A 425 4.05 -3.38 35.36
C ARG A 425 5.44 -3.93 35.04
N PRO A 426 6.40 -3.06 34.68
CA PRO A 426 7.74 -3.46 34.26
C PRO A 426 8.65 -3.95 35.39
N GLU A 427 8.23 -3.84 36.66
CA GLU A 427 9.02 -4.24 37.84
C GLU A 427 10.44 -3.62 37.85
N GLY A 428 10.56 -2.36 37.40
CA GLY A 428 11.80 -1.60 37.36
C GLY A 428 12.73 -1.92 36.18
N TYR A 429 12.35 -2.84 35.27
CA TYR A 429 13.10 -3.09 34.04
C TYR A 429 13.30 -1.78 33.26
N ASN A 430 14.53 -1.51 32.80
CA ASN A 430 14.91 -0.27 32.11
C ASN A 430 14.46 1.03 32.80
N SER A 431 14.42 1.04 34.15
CA SER A 431 13.95 2.19 34.93
C SER A 431 12.52 2.64 34.59
N ARG A 432 11.69 1.72 34.08
CA ARG A 432 10.30 1.98 33.76
C ARG A 432 9.42 1.89 35.02
N ASN A 433 8.39 2.73 35.09
CA ASN A 433 7.45 2.76 36.20
C ASN A 433 6.14 2.05 35.87
N ASN A 434 5.43 1.59 36.90
CA ASN A 434 4.10 1.03 36.73
C ASN A 434 3.11 2.12 36.32
N VAL A 435 2.37 1.90 35.24
CA VAL A 435 1.35 2.82 34.74
C VAL A 435 0.11 2.08 34.27
N SER A 436 -1.04 2.73 34.37
CA SER A 436 -2.28 2.25 33.78
C SER A 436 -3.12 3.42 33.33
N GLY A 437 -3.71 3.30 32.15
CA GLY A 437 -4.56 4.33 31.58
C GLY A 437 -4.90 4.11 30.12
N SER A 438 -5.64 5.06 29.57
CA SER A 438 -6.08 5.06 28.18
C SER A 438 -5.46 6.18 27.36
N PHE A 439 -5.36 5.94 26.06
CA PHE A 439 -4.96 6.88 25.01
C PHE A 439 -6.05 6.95 23.92
N TYR A 440 -6.26 8.14 23.40
CA TYR A 440 -7.25 8.46 22.37
C TYR A 440 -6.58 9.23 21.24
N LYS A 441 -6.94 8.91 20.00
CA LYS A 441 -6.55 9.67 18.80
C LYS A 441 -7.72 9.81 17.85
N LEU A 442 -7.90 11.01 17.31
CA LEU A 442 -8.83 11.30 16.22
C LEU A 442 -8.11 12.06 15.12
N THR A 443 -8.25 11.60 13.88
CA THR A 443 -7.65 12.24 12.71
C THR A 443 -8.70 12.46 11.62
N VAL A 444 -8.66 13.63 11.00
CA VAL A 444 -9.32 13.92 9.72
C VAL A 444 -8.26 14.26 8.67
N ALA A 445 -8.41 13.69 7.48
CA ALA A 445 -7.44 13.89 6.41
C ALA A 445 -8.11 14.01 5.04
N PRO A 446 -8.23 15.23 4.48
CA PRO A 446 -8.50 15.41 3.06
C PRO A 446 -7.37 14.81 2.22
N THR A 447 -7.71 13.88 1.33
CA THR A 447 -6.73 13.08 0.59
C THR A 447 -6.98 13.15 -0.91
N LEU A 448 -5.91 13.35 -1.66
CA LEU A 448 -5.86 13.23 -3.12
C LEU A 448 -5.27 11.88 -3.51
N LYS A 449 -5.90 11.19 -4.47
CA LYS A 449 -5.43 9.93 -5.05
C LYS A 449 -5.44 10.01 -6.58
N ALA A 450 -4.50 9.31 -7.20
CA ALA A 450 -4.43 9.23 -8.65
C ALA A 450 -5.60 8.41 -9.25
N SER A 451 -6.03 7.36 -8.54
CA SER A 451 -7.15 6.48 -8.91
C SER A 451 -7.68 5.74 -7.67
N ASP A 452 -8.69 4.89 -7.86
CA ASP A 452 -9.16 3.91 -6.87
C ASP A 452 -9.53 4.56 -5.51
N VAL A 453 -10.27 5.67 -5.59
CA VAL A 453 -10.86 6.33 -4.42
C VAL A 453 -11.78 5.35 -3.68
N GLY A 454 -11.62 5.26 -2.35
CA GLY A 454 -12.31 4.27 -1.50
C GLY A 454 -11.49 3.02 -1.19
N GLU A 455 -10.43 2.73 -1.94
CA GLU A 455 -9.61 1.53 -1.73
C GLU A 455 -8.45 1.78 -0.74
N PHE A 456 -8.51 1.14 0.44
CA PHE A 456 -7.53 1.31 1.53
C PHE A 456 -6.09 0.95 1.13
N LEU A 457 -5.92 -0.02 0.23
CA LEU A 457 -4.62 -0.58 -0.17
C LEU A 457 -4.12 -0.06 -1.52
N LYS A 458 -4.75 1.00 -2.07
CA LYS A 458 -4.33 1.62 -3.32
C LYS A 458 -3.58 2.93 -3.05
N ARG A 459 -2.51 3.12 -3.80
CA ARG A 459 -1.55 4.23 -3.72
C ARG A 459 -1.12 4.64 -5.14
N PRO A 460 -0.54 5.83 -5.36
CA PRO A 460 -0.12 6.86 -4.38
C PRO A 460 -1.27 7.69 -3.80
N GLU A 461 -1.05 8.26 -2.62
CA GLU A 461 -1.94 9.25 -2.01
C GLU A 461 -1.16 10.44 -1.41
N ILE A 462 -1.76 11.63 -1.43
CA ILE A 462 -1.26 12.84 -0.75
C ILE A 462 -2.35 13.33 0.19
N ARG A 463 -2.02 13.48 1.47
CA ARG A 463 -2.97 13.85 2.52
C ARG A 463 -2.56 15.11 3.24
N LEU A 464 -3.48 16.05 3.38
CA LEU A 464 -3.46 17.06 4.44
C LEU A 464 -4.16 16.44 5.65
N PHE A 465 -3.73 16.74 6.88
CA PHE A 465 -4.39 16.18 8.05
C PHE A 465 -4.38 17.10 9.27
N ALA A 466 -5.33 16.85 10.16
CA ALA A 466 -5.39 17.35 11.52
C ALA A 466 -5.67 16.17 12.46
N THR A 467 -4.84 16.00 13.47
CA THR A 467 -4.90 14.93 14.47
C THR A 467 -5.02 15.56 15.85
N TRP A 468 -5.95 15.07 16.66
CA TRP A 468 -6.05 15.35 18.08
C TRP A 468 -5.71 14.08 18.86
N MET A 469 -4.92 14.21 19.92
CA MET A 469 -4.55 13.12 20.83
C MET A 469 -4.77 13.54 22.28
N ASP A 470 -5.19 12.61 23.12
CA ASP A 470 -5.27 12.82 24.56
C ASP A 470 -5.11 11.49 25.31
N TRP A 471 -4.71 11.56 26.58
CA TRP A 471 -4.42 10.38 27.39
C TRP A 471 -4.44 10.65 28.89
N ASP A 472 -4.47 9.58 29.66
CA ASP A 472 -4.36 9.67 31.12
C ASP A 472 -2.96 10.17 31.54
N HIS A 473 -2.89 11.27 32.29
CA HIS A 473 -1.64 11.85 32.82
C HIS A 473 -0.72 10.89 33.59
N ARG A 474 -1.26 9.76 34.06
CA ARG A 474 -0.46 8.70 34.71
C ARG A 474 0.57 8.11 33.75
N LEU A 475 0.24 8.05 32.45
CA LEU A 475 1.11 7.50 31.41
C LEU A 475 2.37 8.35 31.20
N ASP A 476 2.34 9.66 31.51
CA ASP A 476 3.52 10.54 31.46
C ASP A 476 4.64 10.11 32.43
N ASN A 477 4.35 9.21 33.38
CA ASN A 477 5.31 8.75 34.37
C ASN A 477 5.98 7.43 33.99
N TYR A 478 5.66 6.83 32.84
CA TYR A 478 6.18 5.50 32.48
C TYR A 478 7.72 5.50 32.36
N ALA A 479 8.29 6.49 31.67
CA ALA A 479 9.74 6.68 31.60
C ALA A 479 10.11 8.16 31.55
N GLY A 480 11.32 8.52 32.01
CA GLY A 480 11.81 9.90 31.96
C GLY A 480 12.32 10.35 30.59
N ASP A 481 12.54 9.38 29.68
CA ASP A 481 13.00 9.53 28.31
C ASP A 481 11.90 9.24 27.27
N ASP A 482 10.66 9.03 27.71
CA ASP A 482 9.52 8.74 26.84
C ASP A 482 9.03 9.99 26.07
N ALA A 483 8.24 9.77 25.02
CA ALA A 483 7.52 10.85 24.35
C ALA A 483 6.48 11.49 25.29
N PHE A 484 5.73 10.66 26.02
CA PHE A 484 4.70 11.10 26.96
C PHE A 484 5.36 11.73 28.19
N GLY A 485 4.89 12.92 28.59
CA GLY A 485 5.50 13.66 29.69
C GLY A 485 6.72 14.50 29.27
N SER A 486 7.16 14.42 28.01
CA SER A 486 8.27 15.23 27.49
C SER A 486 7.91 16.71 27.38
N ALA A 487 8.92 17.56 27.16
CA ALA A 487 8.72 19.00 27.07
C ALA A 487 7.83 19.36 25.86
N GLY A 488 6.65 19.91 26.13
CA GLY A 488 5.69 20.30 25.10
C GLY A 488 4.86 19.15 24.52
N PHE A 489 4.83 17.98 25.17
CA PHE A 489 3.97 16.86 24.78
C PHE A 489 3.49 16.11 26.04
N LYS A 490 2.41 16.59 26.64
CA LYS A 490 1.90 16.10 27.95
C LYS A 490 0.40 15.87 27.89
N ALA A 491 -0.12 15.07 28.82
CA ALA A 491 -1.57 14.85 28.92
C ALA A 491 -2.34 16.18 29.06
N GLY A 492 -3.53 16.26 28.46
CA GLY A 492 -4.35 17.48 28.44
C GLY A 492 -4.83 17.91 27.05
N GLY A 493 -4.59 17.10 26.01
CA GLY A 493 -4.99 17.34 24.63
C GLY A 493 -3.88 17.99 23.80
N GLU A 494 -3.42 17.27 22.77
CA GLU A 494 -2.39 17.69 21.84
C GLU A 494 -2.93 17.70 20.41
N TRP A 495 -2.64 18.76 19.66
CA TRP A 495 -3.02 18.90 18.25
C TRP A 495 -1.80 18.83 17.34
N ASN A 496 -1.90 17.99 16.32
CA ASN A 496 -0.90 17.84 15.27
C ASN A 496 -1.52 18.11 13.89
N PHE A 497 -0.78 18.82 13.04
CA PHE A 497 -1.17 19.15 11.67
C PHE A 497 -0.05 18.79 10.70
N GLY A 498 -0.39 18.57 9.44
CA GLY A 498 0.64 18.28 8.47
C GLY A 498 0.16 17.89 7.09
N VAL A 499 1.15 17.61 6.25
CA VAL A 499 0.97 17.07 4.90
C VAL A 499 1.90 15.89 4.73
N GLN A 500 1.44 14.84 4.06
CA GLN A 500 2.23 13.64 3.84
C GLN A 500 1.88 12.96 2.52
N MET A 501 2.89 12.39 1.87
CA MET A 501 2.70 11.46 0.76
C MET A 501 2.96 10.03 1.24
N GLU A 502 2.26 9.08 0.63
CA GLU A 502 2.52 7.65 0.81
C GLU A 502 2.37 6.92 -0.52
N THR A 503 3.29 6.01 -0.82
CA THR A 503 3.25 5.19 -2.03
C THR A 503 3.85 3.80 -1.85
N TRP A 504 3.36 2.85 -2.63
CA TRP A 504 4.02 1.59 -2.93
C TRP A 504 3.68 1.15 -4.35
N PHE A 505 4.56 0.37 -4.98
CA PHE A 505 4.45 -0.06 -6.37
C PHE A 505 5.22 -1.36 -6.62
#